data_AF-A0A2E3KH58-F1
#
_entry.id   AF-A0A2E3KH58-F1
#
_cell.length_a   1.000
_cell.length_b   1.000
_cell.length_c   1.000
_cell.angle_alpha   90.00
_cell.angle_beta   90.00
_cell.angle_gamma   90.00
#
_symmetry.space_group_name_H-M   'P 1'
#
loop_
_entity.id
_entity.type
_entity.pdbx_description
1 polymer ?
#
loop_
_entity_poly.entity_id
_entity_poly.type
_entity_poly.pdbx_seq_one_letter_code
_entity_poly.pdbx_strand_id
1 'polypeptide(L)'
;MSDTIRAMQRRCLNRLLNRVTRAPIAMAIFITMLQACASQQSETLDSAIKDYEAGRYKQAYDSAWLTRRSASGVARQEAAYVAGLSALKMDRPVTARDLLEEAAESTDRQLSGRSNVSLATLLMEDGEPLGAARAFDKAAECLTGSDAIKARRAAAAAYRTAGRPDIARARLEGTPAPSSIGSGRFTIQGGAFHDRARATARARELSDAARRTSLGTARVIPAEVKGRAGFLVQIGSYDTRSDAESIRRMLGISGTFVARMDT
;
A
#
# COMPACT_ATOMS: atom_id res chain seq x y z
N MET A 1 33.61 -19.91 77.68
CA MET A 1 33.12 -20.94 76.71
C MET A 1 32.06 -20.42 75.73
N SER A 2 31.88 -19.10 75.56
CA SER A 2 30.92 -18.50 74.60
C SER A 2 31.57 -17.89 73.34
N ASP A 3 32.90 -17.74 73.31
CA ASP A 3 33.60 -17.11 72.17
C ASP A 3 33.87 -18.07 70.99
N THR A 4 33.93 -19.37 71.24
CA THR A 4 34.16 -20.38 70.19
C THR A 4 32.94 -20.62 69.29
N ILE A 5 31.73 -20.37 69.78
CA ILE A 5 30.50 -20.59 69.00
C ILE A 5 30.24 -19.43 68.01
N ARG A 6 30.59 -18.18 68.37
CA ARG A 6 30.45 -17.02 67.46
C ARG A 6 31.44 -17.04 66.29
N ALA A 7 32.60 -17.68 66.45
CA ALA A 7 33.60 -17.80 65.38
C ALA A 7 33.18 -18.76 64.25
N MET A 8 32.34 -19.74 64.55
CA MET A 8 31.91 -20.76 63.58
C MET A 8 30.73 -20.29 62.72
N GLN A 9 29.78 -19.51 63.27
CA GLN A 9 28.64 -18.96 62.52
C GLN A 9 29.06 -17.93 61.45
N ARG A 10 30.13 -17.16 61.65
CA ARG A 10 30.59 -16.18 60.65
C ARG A 10 31.26 -16.82 59.42
N ARG A 11 31.80 -18.04 59.54
CA ARG A 11 32.45 -18.72 58.40
C ARG A 11 31.45 -19.42 57.46
N CYS A 12 30.27 -19.82 57.95
CA CYS A 12 29.23 -20.35 57.07
C CYS A 12 28.50 -19.27 56.29
N LEU A 13 28.28 -18.07 56.86
CA LEU A 13 27.59 -17.01 56.13
C LEU A 13 28.43 -16.39 55.01
N ASN A 14 29.77 -16.35 55.17
CA ASN A 14 30.66 -15.77 54.15
C ASN A 14 30.97 -16.69 52.96
N ARG A 15 30.64 -17.99 53.02
CA ARG A 15 30.78 -18.91 51.87
C ARG A 15 29.54 -18.97 50.98
N LEU A 16 28.38 -18.54 51.47
CA LEU A 16 27.15 -18.48 50.67
C LEU A 16 27.01 -17.16 49.88
N LEU A 17 27.71 -16.10 50.29
CA LEU A 17 27.67 -14.80 49.60
C LEU A 17 28.72 -14.61 48.50
N ASN A 18 29.67 -15.53 48.33
CA ASN A 18 30.78 -15.35 47.38
C ASN A 18 30.76 -16.30 46.16
N ARG A 19 29.61 -16.95 45.89
CA ARG A 19 29.38 -17.76 44.67
C ARG A 19 28.47 -17.09 43.62
N VAL A 20 27.98 -15.87 43.89
CA VAL A 20 26.99 -15.18 43.03
C VAL A 20 27.60 -14.03 42.22
N THR A 21 28.87 -13.69 42.41
CA THR A 21 29.45 -12.43 41.88
C THR A 21 30.57 -12.64 40.86
N ARG A 22 30.49 -13.62 39.95
CA ARG A 22 31.36 -13.69 38.75
C ARG A 22 30.67 -14.35 37.54
N ALA A 23 29.56 -13.79 37.07
CA ALA A 23 29.15 -13.88 35.66
C ALA A 23 27.98 -12.93 35.29
N PRO A 24 28.17 -11.60 35.14
CA PRO A 24 27.16 -10.78 34.49
C PRO A 24 27.74 -9.99 33.29
N ILE A 25 28.55 -10.62 32.44
CA ILE A 25 29.02 -9.96 31.18
C ILE A 25 28.84 -10.86 29.95
N ALA A 26 28.75 -12.20 30.09
CA ALA A 26 28.56 -13.10 28.94
C ALA A 26 27.09 -13.26 28.48
N MET A 27 26.10 -12.78 29.25
CA MET A 27 24.67 -12.96 28.97
C MET A 27 23.98 -11.68 28.46
N ALA A 28 24.75 -10.69 27.99
CA ALA A 28 24.22 -9.49 27.32
C ALA A 28 24.53 -9.46 25.81
N ILE A 29 25.35 -10.41 25.31
CA ILE A 29 25.80 -10.44 23.90
C ILE A 29 24.94 -11.37 23.02
N PHE A 30 24.10 -12.23 23.61
CA PHE A 30 23.28 -13.17 22.84
C PHE A 30 21.92 -12.62 22.38
N ILE A 31 21.46 -11.47 22.91
CA ILE A 31 20.15 -10.89 22.57
C ILE A 31 20.24 -9.96 21.33
N THR A 32 21.44 -9.52 20.93
CA THR A 32 21.61 -8.58 19.80
C THR A 32 21.62 -9.23 18.41
N MET A 33 21.77 -10.56 18.28
CA MET A 33 21.79 -11.21 16.96
C MET A 33 20.42 -11.53 16.36
N LEU A 34 19.34 -11.45 17.14
CA LEU A 34 17.99 -11.78 16.64
C LEU A 34 17.30 -10.62 15.88
N GLN A 35 17.83 -9.39 15.95
CA GLN A 35 17.22 -8.25 15.25
C GLN A 35 17.77 -7.99 13.84
N ALA A 36 18.87 -8.65 13.44
CA ALA A 36 19.50 -8.40 12.13
C ALA A 36 18.77 -9.06 10.94
N CYS A 37 17.97 -10.11 11.17
CA CYS A 37 17.32 -10.84 10.07
C CYS A 37 16.08 -10.14 9.50
N ALA A 38 15.39 -9.30 10.29
CA ALA A 38 14.16 -8.65 9.83
C ALA A 38 14.43 -7.52 8.82
N SER A 39 15.53 -6.77 8.98
CA SER A 39 15.88 -5.66 8.09
C SER A 39 16.30 -6.14 6.69
N GLN A 40 16.98 -7.28 6.60
CA GLN A 40 17.46 -7.83 5.33
C GLN A 40 16.31 -8.31 4.43
N GLN A 41 15.23 -8.84 5.01
CA GLN A 41 14.07 -9.30 4.23
C GLN A 41 13.34 -8.14 3.55
N SER A 42 13.14 -7.03 4.27
CA SER A 42 12.52 -5.81 3.72
C SER A 42 13.31 -5.28 2.52
N GLU A 43 14.63 -5.26 2.61
CA GLU A 43 15.51 -4.76 1.55
C GLU A 43 15.41 -5.60 0.27
N THR A 44 15.30 -6.94 0.40
CA THR A 44 15.15 -7.82 -0.77
C THR A 44 13.82 -7.61 -1.49
N LEU A 45 12.73 -7.37 -0.75
CA LEU A 45 11.41 -7.10 -1.33
C LEU A 45 11.37 -5.73 -2.01
N ASP A 46 11.96 -4.71 -1.37
CA ASP A 46 12.08 -3.38 -1.96
C ASP A 46 12.86 -3.40 -3.27
N SER A 47 13.92 -4.22 -3.36
CA SER A 47 14.64 -4.43 -4.61
C SER A 47 13.76 -5.08 -5.68
N ALA A 48 12.97 -6.10 -5.32
CA ALA A 48 12.06 -6.77 -6.25
C ALA A 48 10.99 -5.80 -6.81
N ILE A 49 10.44 -4.93 -5.96
CA ILE A 49 9.49 -3.89 -6.36
C ILE A 49 10.15 -2.91 -7.34
N LYS A 50 11.36 -2.41 -7.02
CA LYS A 50 12.12 -1.52 -7.92
C LYS A 50 12.42 -2.17 -9.27
N ASP A 51 12.76 -3.45 -9.28
CA ASP A 51 12.97 -4.19 -10.53
C ASP A 51 11.67 -4.30 -11.34
N TYR A 52 10.54 -4.58 -10.69
CA TYR A 52 9.24 -4.66 -11.34
C TYR A 52 8.86 -3.33 -12.00
N GLU A 53 8.99 -2.22 -11.26
CA GLU A 53 8.71 -0.88 -11.73
C GLU A 53 9.63 -0.46 -12.90
N ALA A 54 10.86 -0.96 -12.91
CA ALA A 54 11.83 -0.72 -13.98
C ALA A 54 11.63 -1.64 -15.21
N GLY A 55 10.58 -2.47 -15.25
CA GLY A 55 10.33 -3.41 -16.36
C GLY A 55 11.25 -4.63 -16.36
N ARG A 56 12.06 -4.81 -15.31
CA ARG A 56 12.98 -5.94 -15.11
C ARG A 56 12.24 -7.13 -14.50
N TYR A 57 11.19 -7.60 -15.17
CA TYR A 57 10.23 -8.56 -14.62
C TYR A 57 10.85 -9.89 -14.19
N LYS A 58 11.86 -10.39 -14.92
CA LYS A 58 12.57 -11.61 -14.53
C LYS A 58 13.34 -11.41 -13.21
N GLN A 59 14.10 -10.32 -13.08
CA GLN A 59 14.82 -10.03 -11.83
C GLN A 59 13.84 -9.82 -10.66
N ALA A 60 12.75 -9.11 -10.89
CA ALA A 60 11.70 -8.90 -9.91
C ALA A 60 11.10 -10.23 -9.42
N TYR A 61 10.78 -11.13 -10.35
CA TYR A 61 10.28 -12.48 -10.03
C TYR A 61 11.28 -13.28 -9.20
N ASP A 62 12.55 -13.35 -9.64
CA ASP A 62 13.58 -14.14 -8.99
C ASP A 62 13.82 -13.65 -7.54
N SER A 63 13.94 -12.34 -7.35
CA SER A 63 14.11 -11.71 -6.02
C SER A 63 12.89 -11.91 -5.12
N ALA A 64 11.68 -11.63 -5.62
CA ALA A 64 10.45 -11.82 -4.86
C ALA A 64 10.22 -13.30 -4.49
N TRP A 65 10.57 -14.24 -5.38
CA TRP A 65 10.47 -15.67 -5.10
C TRP A 65 11.39 -16.11 -3.96
N LEU A 66 12.63 -15.61 -3.92
CA LEU A 66 13.55 -15.88 -2.82
C LEU A 66 13.00 -15.34 -1.49
N THR A 67 12.54 -14.08 -1.48
CA THR A 67 11.92 -13.48 -0.29
C THR A 67 10.72 -14.29 0.18
N ARG A 68 9.82 -14.69 -0.73
CA ARG A 68 8.62 -15.50 -0.44
C ARG A 68 8.98 -16.80 0.28
N ARG A 69 10.06 -17.48 -0.11
CA ARG A 69 10.49 -18.74 0.51
C ARG A 69 11.06 -18.56 1.91
N SER A 70 11.67 -17.42 2.20
CA SER A 70 12.30 -17.13 3.49
C SER A 70 11.41 -16.36 4.48
N ALA A 71 10.41 -15.64 3.97
CA ALA A 71 9.54 -14.78 4.76
C ALA A 71 8.31 -15.55 5.30
N SER A 72 7.57 -14.93 6.21
CA SER A 72 6.32 -15.44 6.77
C SER A 72 5.28 -14.33 6.89
N GLY A 73 4.00 -14.70 7.02
CA GLY A 73 2.89 -13.75 7.17
C GLY A 73 2.75 -12.80 5.98
N VAL A 74 2.45 -11.53 6.26
CA VAL A 74 2.19 -10.51 5.23
C VAL A 74 3.38 -10.32 4.28
N ALA A 75 4.62 -10.33 4.78
CA ALA A 75 5.80 -10.16 3.93
C ALA A 75 5.95 -11.26 2.88
N ARG A 76 5.60 -12.52 3.23
CA ARG A 76 5.57 -13.63 2.29
C ARG A 76 4.50 -13.43 1.22
N GLN A 77 3.32 -12.96 1.61
CA GLN A 77 2.19 -12.72 0.71
C GLN A 77 2.46 -11.54 -0.21
N GLU A 78 3.15 -10.49 0.26
CA GLU A 78 3.57 -9.35 -0.56
C GLU A 78 4.61 -9.77 -1.59
N ALA A 79 5.58 -10.60 -1.18
CA ALA A 79 6.52 -11.21 -2.11
C ALA A 79 5.81 -12.11 -3.14
N ALA A 80 4.80 -12.88 -2.73
CA ALA A 80 3.97 -13.67 -3.65
C ALA A 80 3.24 -12.76 -4.66
N TYR A 81 2.67 -11.63 -4.23
CA TYR A 81 2.02 -10.65 -5.09
C TYR A 81 2.96 -10.11 -6.16
N VAL A 82 4.15 -9.63 -5.78
CA VAL A 82 5.14 -9.08 -6.73
C VAL A 82 5.61 -10.16 -7.71
N ALA A 83 5.85 -11.38 -7.23
CA ALA A 83 6.19 -12.51 -8.09
C ALA A 83 5.05 -12.85 -9.06
N GLY A 84 3.80 -12.86 -8.59
CA GLY A 84 2.61 -13.10 -9.41
C GLY A 84 2.43 -12.08 -10.53
N LEU A 85 2.54 -10.79 -10.21
CA LEU A 85 2.51 -9.72 -11.22
C LEU A 85 3.66 -9.83 -12.23
N SER A 86 4.86 -10.16 -11.76
CA SER A 86 6.01 -10.35 -12.64
C SER A 86 5.81 -11.55 -13.59
N ALA A 87 5.22 -12.63 -13.08
CA ALA A 87 4.87 -13.81 -13.88
C ALA A 87 3.83 -13.48 -14.98
N LEU A 88 2.82 -12.64 -14.69
CA LEU A 88 1.89 -12.13 -15.71
C LEU A 88 2.63 -11.42 -16.85
N LYS A 89 3.57 -10.53 -16.50
CA LYS A 89 4.35 -9.77 -17.48
C LYS A 89 5.30 -10.62 -18.31
N MET A 90 5.59 -11.84 -17.86
CA MET A 90 6.40 -12.82 -18.57
C MET A 90 5.55 -13.89 -19.29
N ASP A 91 4.24 -13.67 -19.42
CA ASP A 91 3.30 -14.59 -20.07
C ASP A 91 3.27 -15.99 -19.40
N ARG A 92 3.28 -16.00 -18.06
CA ARG A 92 3.19 -17.21 -17.22
C ARG A 92 1.91 -17.22 -16.39
N PRO A 93 0.73 -17.33 -17.02
CA PRO A 93 -0.56 -17.14 -16.34
C PRO A 93 -0.82 -18.17 -15.23
N VAL A 94 -0.46 -19.44 -15.43
CA VAL A 94 -0.64 -20.50 -14.42
C VAL A 94 0.15 -20.17 -13.15
N THR A 95 1.44 -19.85 -13.28
CA THR A 95 2.28 -19.46 -12.14
C THR A 95 1.80 -18.18 -11.47
N ALA A 96 1.32 -17.21 -12.28
CA ALA A 96 0.77 -15.97 -11.76
C ALA A 96 -0.50 -16.23 -10.92
N ARG A 97 -1.40 -17.11 -11.40
CA ARG A 97 -2.62 -17.49 -10.69
C ARG A 97 -2.31 -18.03 -9.30
N ASP A 98 -1.45 -19.03 -9.20
CA ASP A 98 -1.09 -19.65 -7.91
C ASP A 98 -0.53 -18.62 -6.92
N LEU A 99 0.36 -17.74 -7.39
CA LEU A 99 1.00 -16.72 -6.57
C LEU A 99 0.02 -15.61 -6.13
N LEU A 100 -0.90 -15.21 -7.01
CA LEU A 100 -1.92 -14.21 -6.71
C LEU A 100 -3.02 -14.77 -5.80
N GLU A 101 -3.34 -16.06 -5.90
CA GLU A 101 -4.23 -16.74 -4.94
C GLU A 101 -3.61 -16.75 -3.54
N GLU A 102 -2.33 -17.09 -3.39
CA GLU A 102 -1.61 -17.01 -2.11
C GLU A 102 -1.60 -15.58 -1.55
N ALA A 103 -1.36 -14.57 -2.39
CA ALA A 103 -1.36 -13.17 -1.97
C ALA A 103 -2.76 -12.64 -1.60
N ALA A 104 -3.80 -13.14 -2.28
CA ALA A 104 -5.19 -12.80 -2.00
C ALA A 104 -5.66 -13.26 -0.61
N GLU A 105 -4.99 -14.24 -0.01
CA GLU A 105 -5.22 -14.72 1.36
C GLU A 105 -4.55 -13.84 2.44
N SER A 106 -3.99 -12.69 2.06
CA SER A 106 -3.35 -11.79 3.01
C SER A 106 -4.28 -11.29 4.11
N THR A 107 -3.76 -11.24 5.34
CA THR A 107 -4.44 -10.58 6.46
C THR A 107 -4.41 -9.06 6.32
N ASP A 108 -3.49 -8.50 5.51
CA ASP A 108 -3.57 -7.11 5.11
C ASP A 108 -4.67 -6.94 4.04
N ARG A 109 -5.70 -6.17 4.40
CA ARG A 109 -6.86 -5.92 3.53
C ARG A 109 -6.45 -5.24 2.22
N GLN A 110 -5.51 -4.31 2.25
CA GLN A 110 -5.12 -3.60 1.02
C GLN A 110 -4.41 -4.54 0.04
N LEU A 111 -3.44 -5.31 0.53
CA LEU A 111 -2.77 -6.34 -0.26
C LEU A 111 -3.75 -7.41 -0.78
N SER A 112 -4.63 -7.93 0.07
CA SER A 112 -5.66 -8.91 -0.33
C SER A 112 -6.56 -8.34 -1.42
N GLY A 113 -7.00 -7.08 -1.28
CA GLY A 113 -7.85 -6.40 -2.26
C GLY A 113 -7.18 -6.24 -3.62
N ARG A 114 -5.94 -5.74 -3.65
CA ARG A 114 -5.15 -5.56 -4.89
C ARG A 114 -4.82 -6.89 -5.57
N SER A 115 -4.53 -7.92 -4.78
CA SER A 115 -4.27 -9.28 -5.29
C SER A 115 -5.52 -9.87 -5.93
N ASN A 116 -6.68 -9.72 -5.28
CA ASN A 116 -7.96 -10.16 -5.85
C ASN A 116 -8.34 -9.42 -7.14
N VAL A 117 -8.03 -8.11 -7.28
CA VAL A 117 -8.22 -7.39 -8.55
C VAL A 117 -7.37 -8.02 -9.66
N SER A 118 -6.09 -8.27 -9.38
CA SER A 118 -5.15 -8.82 -10.37
C SER A 118 -5.52 -10.25 -10.77
N LEU A 119 -5.89 -11.08 -9.79
CA LEU A 119 -6.42 -12.43 -10.00
C LEU A 119 -7.69 -12.39 -10.84
N ALA A 120 -8.63 -11.51 -10.52
CA ALA A 120 -9.89 -11.38 -11.28
C ALA A 120 -9.65 -10.97 -12.74
N THR A 121 -8.69 -10.09 -13.01
CA THR A 121 -8.31 -9.73 -14.38
C THR A 121 -7.76 -10.95 -15.13
N LEU A 122 -6.84 -11.71 -14.52
CA LEU A 122 -6.35 -12.94 -15.13
C LEU A 122 -7.48 -13.94 -15.40
N LEU A 123 -8.42 -14.12 -14.46
CA LEU A 123 -9.57 -15.01 -14.65
C LEU A 123 -10.50 -14.56 -15.78
N MET A 124 -10.65 -13.25 -16.01
CA MET A 124 -11.39 -12.75 -17.17
C MET A 124 -10.68 -13.10 -18.48
N GLU A 125 -9.35 -12.98 -18.52
CA GLU A 125 -8.53 -13.31 -19.69
C GLU A 125 -8.55 -14.83 -19.99
N ASP A 126 -8.59 -15.66 -18.95
CA ASP A 126 -8.69 -17.13 -19.04
C ASP A 126 -10.11 -17.63 -19.38
N GLY A 127 -11.08 -16.72 -19.57
CA GLY A 127 -12.46 -17.09 -19.90
C GLY A 127 -13.26 -17.65 -18.71
N GLU A 128 -12.86 -17.33 -17.48
CA GLU A 128 -13.54 -17.69 -16.24
C GLU A 128 -14.28 -16.49 -15.59
N PRO A 129 -15.31 -15.92 -16.24
CA PRO A 129 -15.93 -14.67 -15.79
C PRO A 129 -16.63 -14.79 -14.43
N LEU A 130 -17.11 -15.97 -14.05
CA LEU A 130 -17.71 -16.19 -12.73
C LEU A 130 -16.66 -16.19 -11.61
N GLY A 131 -15.48 -16.79 -11.85
CA GLY A 131 -14.36 -16.74 -10.93
C GLY A 131 -13.87 -15.31 -10.74
N ALA A 132 -13.70 -14.59 -11.85
CA ALA A 132 -13.35 -13.18 -11.85
C ALA A 132 -14.34 -12.32 -11.05
N ALA A 133 -15.65 -12.52 -11.25
CA ALA A 133 -16.67 -11.75 -10.54
C ALA A 133 -16.56 -11.91 -9.02
N ARG A 134 -16.32 -13.13 -8.53
CA ARG A 134 -16.13 -13.42 -7.11
C ARG A 134 -14.86 -12.78 -6.54
N ALA A 135 -13.76 -12.82 -7.29
CA ALA A 135 -12.53 -12.15 -6.89
C ALA A 135 -12.70 -10.62 -6.86
N PHE A 136 -13.38 -10.00 -7.83
CA PHE A 136 -13.70 -8.57 -7.77
C PHE A 136 -14.62 -8.21 -6.59
N ASP A 137 -15.59 -9.05 -6.22
CA ASP A 137 -16.41 -8.84 -5.02
C ASP A 137 -15.53 -8.84 -3.75
N LYS A 138 -14.63 -9.82 -3.59
CA LYS A 138 -13.67 -9.86 -2.47
C LYS A 138 -12.78 -8.61 -2.46
N ALA A 139 -12.31 -8.18 -3.63
CA ALA A 139 -11.53 -6.95 -3.75
C ALA A 139 -12.33 -5.73 -3.28
N ALA A 140 -13.60 -5.61 -3.67
CA ALA A 140 -14.47 -4.51 -3.26
C ALA A 140 -14.78 -4.49 -1.75
N GLU A 141 -14.75 -5.64 -1.09
CA GLU A 141 -14.89 -5.76 0.37
C GLU A 141 -13.61 -5.34 1.09
N CYS A 142 -12.45 -5.60 0.49
CA CYS A 142 -11.15 -5.33 1.10
C CYS A 142 -10.64 -3.90 0.86
N LEU A 143 -10.91 -3.34 -0.32
CA LEU A 143 -10.49 -2.00 -0.73
C LEU A 143 -11.42 -0.92 -0.17
N THR A 144 -11.01 0.34 -0.30
CA THR A 144 -11.78 1.52 0.14
C THR A 144 -11.88 2.55 -0.99
N GLY A 145 -12.71 3.59 -0.78
CA GLY A 145 -12.79 4.72 -1.71
C GLY A 145 -13.19 4.35 -3.14
N SER A 146 -12.57 4.99 -4.14
CA SER A 146 -12.83 4.69 -5.55
C SER A 146 -12.45 3.28 -5.93
N ASP A 147 -11.40 2.71 -5.33
CA ASP A 147 -10.93 1.39 -5.74
C ASP A 147 -11.93 0.29 -5.38
N ALA A 148 -12.57 0.39 -4.23
CA ALA A 148 -13.73 -0.46 -3.89
C ALA A 148 -14.87 -0.32 -4.90
N ILE A 149 -15.19 0.92 -5.30
CA ILE A 149 -16.26 1.19 -6.27
C ILE A 149 -15.90 0.62 -7.66
N LYS A 150 -14.66 0.81 -8.11
CA LYS A 150 -14.15 0.24 -9.37
C LYS A 150 -14.24 -1.28 -9.33
N ALA A 151 -13.82 -1.91 -8.23
CA ALA A 151 -13.92 -3.34 -8.03
C ALA A 151 -15.39 -3.84 -8.09
N ARG A 152 -16.35 -3.18 -7.42
CA ARG A 152 -17.78 -3.55 -7.52
C ARG A 152 -18.31 -3.47 -8.94
N ARG A 153 -17.91 -2.44 -9.68
CA ARG A 153 -18.28 -2.31 -11.10
C ARG A 153 -17.69 -3.40 -11.97
N ALA A 154 -16.41 -3.72 -11.75
CA ALA A 154 -15.74 -4.80 -12.44
C ALA A 154 -16.41 -6.15 -12.12
N ALA A 155 -16.79 -6.40 -10.87
CA ALA A 155 -17.60 -7.55 -10.47
C ALA A 155 -18.92 -7.61 -11.24
N ALA A 156 -19.67 -6.50 -11.29
CA ALA A 156 -20.92 -6.44 -12.05
C ALA A 156 -20.73 -6.66 -13.56
N ALA A 157 -19.63 -6.18 -14.14
CA ALA A 157 -19.28 -6.47 -15.53
C ALA A 157 -18.99 -7.96 -15.72
N ALA A 158 -18.16 -8.56 -14.87
CA ALA A 158 -17.84 -9.99 -14.90
C ALA A 158 -19.08 -10.87 -14.70
N TYR A 159 -20.00 -10.54 -13.79
CA TYR A 159 -21.27 -11.25 -13.62
C TYR A 159 -22.15 -11.16 -14.88
N ARG A 160 -22.19 -10.03 -15.59
CA ARG A 160 -22.90 -9.95 -16.88
C ARG A 160 -22.28 -10.88 -17.91
N THR A 161 -20.97 -10.88 -18.04
CA THR A 161 -20.24 -11.79 -18.94
C THR A 161 -20.49 -13.26 -18.58
N ALA A 162 -20.61 -13.56 -17.28
CA ALA A 162 -20.98 -14.89 -16.77
C ALA A 162 -22.47 -15.26 -16.93
N GLY A 163 -23.28 -14.43 -17.61
CA GLY A 163 -24.71 -14.70 -17.81
C GLY A 163 -25.58 -14.48 -16.56
N ARG A 164 -25.13 -13.65 -15.61
CA ARG A 164 -25.82 -13.34 -14.33
C ARG A 164 -26.18 -11.85 -14.20
N PRO A 165 -27.04 -11.32 -15.09
CA PRO A 165 -27.37 -9.89 -15.13
C PRO A 165 -28.20 -9.42 -13.94
N ASP A 166 -28.87 -10.32 -13.23
CA ASP A 166 -29.54 -10.10 -11.95
C ASP A 166 -28.55 -9.73 -10.84
N ILE A 167 -27.52 -10.55 -10.63
CA ILE A 167 -26.47 -10.29 -9.63
C ILE A 167 -25.70 -9.02 -9.99
N ALA A 168 -25.39 -8.84 -11.28
CA ALA A 168 -24.72 -7.63 -11.74
C ALA A 168 -25.48 -6.35 -11.39
N ARG A 169 -26.81 -6.34 -11.56
CA ARG A 169 -27.65 -5.20 -11.18
C ARG A 169 -27.62 -4.96 -9.68
N ALA A 170 -27.74 -6.00 -8.87
CA ALA A 170 -27.66 -5.89 -7.41
C ALA A 170 -26.31 -5.31 -6.94
N ARG A 171 -25.19 -5.68 -7.57
CA ARG A 171 -23.86 -5.12 -7.23
C ARG A 171 -23.69 -3.65 -7.62
N LEU A 172 -24.46 -3.16 -8.60
CA LEU A 172 -24.46 -1.75 -8.99
C LEU A 172 -25.43 -0.90 -8.18
N GLU A 173 -26.37 -1.51 -7.46
CA GLU A 173 -27.30 -0.80 -6.59
C GLU A 173 -26.53 -0.02 -5.52
N GLY A 174 -26.84 1.27 -5.38
CA GLY A 174 -26.12 2.18 -4.48
C GLY A 174 -24.66 2.48 -4.87
N THR A 175 -24.15 1.94 -5.98
CA THR A 175 -22.80 2.23 -6.47
C THR A 175 -22.80 3.52 -7.31
N PRO A 176 -22.12 4.62 -6.87
CA PRO A 176 -22.17 5.92 -7.53
C PRO A 176 -21.74 5.83 -9.00
N ALA A 177 -22.45 6.47 -9.95
CA ALA A 177 -22.15 6.49 -11.40
C ALA A 177 -20.65 6.77 -11.72
N PRO A 178 -20.09 6.32 -12.87
CA PRO A 178 -18.67 6.54 -13.17
C PRO A 178 -18.31 8.03 -13.24
N SER A 179 -19.25 8.84 -13.72
CA SER A 179 -19.16 10.30 -13.78
C SER A 179 -19.10 10.96 -12.40
N SER A 180 -19.67 10.34 -11.36
CA SER A 180 -19.57 10.85 -9.98
C SER A 180 -18.32 10.39 -9.23
N ILE A 181 -17.50 9.51 -9.85
CA ILE A 181 -16.15 9.16 -9.37
C ILE A 181 -15.14 10.25 -9.82
N GLY A 182 -15.49 11.08 -10.81
CA GLY A 182 -14.66 12.15 -11.34
C GLY A 182 -14.75 13.47 -10.58
N SER A 183 -15.78 13.67 -9.74
CA SER A 183 -15.85 14.81 -8.82
C SER A 183 -15.16 14.43 -7.52
N GLY A 184 -13.85 14.17 -7.58
CA GLY A 184 -13.08 13.88 -6.39
C GLY A 184 -13.36 14.95 -5.34
N ARG A 185 -13.88 14.54 -4.18
CA ARG A 185 -14.26 15.47 -3.10
C ARG A 185 -13.08 16.31 -2.64
N PHE A 186 -11.87 15.83 -2.89
CA PHE A 186 -10.64 16.48 -2.54
C PHE A 186 -9.77 16.71 -3.77
N THR A 187 -9.01 17.78 -3.74
CA THR A 187 -7.99 18.10 -4.74
C THR A 187 -6.77 18.63 -4.02
N ILE A 188 -5.61 18.55 -4.68
CA ILE A 188 -4.41 19.20 -4.15
C ILE A 188 -4.40 20.62 -4.72
N GLN A 189 -4.54 21.60 -3.85
CA GLN A 189 -4.51 23.00 -4.21
C GLN A 189 -3.08 23.54 -4.09
N GLY A 190 -2.55 24.12 -5.17
CA GLY A 190 -1.22 24.72 -5.24
C GLY A 190 -1.17 26.21 -4.91
N GLY A 191 -2.31 26.83 -4.63
CA GLY A 191 -2.44 28.23 -4.21
C GLY A 191 -3.75 28.88 -4.65
N ALA A 192 -3.92 30.14 -4.26
CA ALA A 192 -5.01 31.03 -4.68
C ALA A 192 -4.41 32.38 -5.09
N PHE A 193 -4.78 32.90 -6.25
CA PHE A 193 -4.15 34.06 -6.88
C PHE A 193 -5.20 35.04 -7.42
N HIS A 194 -4.93 36.34 -7.35
CA HIS A 194 -5.77 37.35 -8.03
C HIS A 194 -5.33 37.62 -9.48
N ASP A 195 -4.16 37.12 -9.87
CA ASP A 195 -3.58 37.32 -11.20
C ASP A 195 -3.52 35.97 -11.95
N ARG A 196 -4.14 35.94 -13.13
CA ARG A 196 -4.19 34.75 -13.99
C ARG A 196 -2.80 34.33 -14.46
N ALA A 197 -1.89 35.27 -14.72
CA ALA A 197 -0.53 34.95 -15.14
C ALA A 197 0.23 34.21 -14.04
N ARG A 198 0.12 34.66 -12.78
CA ARG A 198 0.70 33.98 -11.62
C ARG A 198 0.08 32.62 -11.37
N ALA A 199 -1.25 32.51 -11.48
CA ALA A 199 -1.94 31.22 -11.36
C ALA A 199 -1.48 30.23 -12.44
N THR A 200 -1.31 30.71 -13.68
CA THR A 200 -0.85 29.89 -14.81
C THR A 200 0.61 29.45 -14.63
N ALA A 201 1.48 30.35 -14.17
CA ALA A 201 2.87 30.02 -13.85
C ALA A 201 2.95 28.93 -12.77
N ARG A 202 2.16 29.08 -11.69
CA ARG A 202 2.07 28.07 -10.63
C ARG A 202 1.49 26.75 -11.13
N ALA A 203 0.49 26.78 -12.00
CA ALA A 203 -0.06 25.56 -12.61
C ALA A 203 0.97 24.82 -13.47
N ARG A 204 1.82 25.55 -14.22
CA ARG A 204 2.91 24.93 -14.99
C ARG A 204 3.93 24.26 -14.08
N GLU A 205 4.41 24.97 -13.06
CA GLU A 205 5.33 24.42 -12.05
C GLU A 205 4.76 23.14 -11.40
N LEU A 206 3.49 23.18 -10.98
CA LEU A 206 2.82 22.05 -10.36
C LEU A 206 2.67 20.87 -11.33
N SER A 207 2.40 21.16 -12.61
CA SER A 207 2.30 20.14 -13.67
C SER A 207 3.64 19.49 -13.97
N ASP A 208 4.73 20.27 -14.04
CA ASP A 208 6.07 19.76 -14.35
C ASP A 208 6.59 18.83 -13.25
N ALA A 209 6.29 19.15 -12.00
CA ALA A 209 6.58 18.25 -10.88
C ALA A 209 5.68 17.00 -10.91
N ALA A 210 4.39 17.16 -11.24
CA ALA A 210 3.42 16.07 -11.33
C ALA A 210 3.67 15.08 -12.48
N ARG A 211 4.39 15.49 -13.55
CA ARG A 211 4.81 14.60 -14.63
C ARG A 211 5.68 13.45 -14.11
N ARG A 212 6.49 13.69 -13.08
CA ARG A 212 7.35 12.67 -12.48
C ARG A 212 6.56 11.60 -11.72
N THR A 213 5.32 11.92 -11.34
CA THR A 213 4.44 11.08 -10.50
C THR A 213 3.15 10.68 -11.22
N SER A 214 3.03 10.92 -12.53
CA SER A 214 1.86 10.58 -13.34
C SER A 214 0.51 11.12 -12.83
N LEU A 215 0.51 12.26 -12.11
CA LEU A 215 -0.68 12.81 -11.46
C LEU A 215 -1.56 13.69 -12.37
N GLY A 216 -1.16 13.84 -13.63
CA GLY A 216 -1.84 14.68 -14.61
C GLY A 216 -1.40 16.14 -14.58
N THR A 217 -2.20 17.01 -15.20
CA THR A 217 -1.88 18.44 -15.37
C THR A 217 -2.67 19.28 -14.38
N ALA A 218 -2.02 20.25 -13.75
CA ALA A 218 -2.70 21.21 -12.89
C ALA A 218 -3.57 22.17 -13.72
N ARG A 219 -4.74 22.52 -13.18
CA ARG A 219 -5.72 23.42 -13.81
C ARG A 219 -5.88 24.70 -13.01
N VAL A 220 -6.08 25.80 -13.73
CA VAL A 220 -6.45 27.10 -13.17
C VAL A 220 -7.96 27.25 -13.24
N ILE A 221 -8.62 27.41 -12.10
CA ILE A 221 -10.08 27.51 -11.99
C ILE A 221 -10.42 28.92 -11.50
N PRO A 222 -11.28 29.68 -12.22
CA PRO A 222 -11.82 30.93 -11.69
C PRO A 222 -12.60 30.67 -10.41
N ALA A 223 -12.33 31.43 -9.36
CA ALA A 223 -13.00 31.27 -8.07
C ALA A 223 -12.97 32.57 -7.27
N GLU A 224 -13.66 32.59 -6.13
CA GLU A 224 -13.58 33.69 -5.19
C GLU A 224 -12.47 33.45 -4.18
N VAL A 225 -11.55 34.41 -4.08
CA VAL A 225 -10.41 34.38 -3.16
C VAL A 225 -10.55 35.57 -2.22
N LYS A 226 -10.86 35.34 -0.94
CA LYS A 226 -11.03 36.39 0.09
C LYS A 226 -12.03 37.50 -0.32
N GLY A 227 -13.21 37.13 -0.80
CA GLY A 227 -14.24 38.12 -1.14
C GLY A 227 -14.11 38.77 -2.52
N ARG A 228 -13.14 38.32 -3.35
CA ARG A 228 -12.84 38.93 -4.65
C ARG A 228 -12.63 37.86 -5.71
N ALA A 229 -12.97 38.17 -6.95
CA ALA A 229 -12.64 37.31 -8.08
C ALA A 229 -11.14 37.01 -8.12
N GLY A 230 -10.81 35.76 -8.41
CA GLY A 230 -9.45 35.25 -8.46
C GLY A 230 -9.41 33.87 -9.12
N PHE A 231 -8.33 33.15 -8.86
CA PHE A 231 -7.98 31.90 -9.52
C PHE A 231 -7.39 30.92 -8.51
N LEU A 232 -7.93 29.71 -8.47
CA LEU A 232 -7.37 28.58 -7.72
C LEU A 232 -6.54 27.71 -8.66
N VAL A 233 -5.42 27.21 -8.16
CA VAL A 233 -4.61 26.22 -8.89
C VAL A 233 -4.82 24.87 -8.23
N GLN A 234 -5.31 23.90 -8.98
CA GLN A 234 -5.68 22.57 -8.48
C GLN A 234 -5.06 21.47 -9.33
N ILE A 235 -4.71 20.34 -8.71
CA ILE A 235 -4.24 19.15 -9.42
C ILE A 235 -4.86 17.88 -8.85
N GLY A 236 -5.27 17.01 -9.77
CA GLY A 236 -5.94 15.77 -9.45
C GLY A 236 -7.32 15.96 -8.81
N SER A 237 -7.99 14.84 -8.66
CA SER A 237 -9.28 14.72 -7.99
C SER A 237 -9.26 13.39 -7.25
N TYR A 238 -9.53 13.44 -5.95
CA TYR A 238 -9.39 12.32 -5.03
C TYR A 238 -10.67 12.17 -4.20
N ASP A 239 -11.07 10.94 -3.92
CA ASP A 239 -12.30 10.68 -3.17
C ASP A 239 -12.13 10.90 -1.67
N THR A 240 -10.94 10.60 -1.15
CA THR A 240 -10.63 10.74 0.26
C THR A 240 -9.54 11.77 0.49
N ARG A 241 -9.60 12.43 1.66
CA ARG A 241 -8.54 13.35 2.10
C ARG A 241 -7.20 12.62 2.25
N SER A 242 -7.23 11.36 2.67
CA SER A 242 -6.02 10.55 2.90
C SER A 242 -5.26 10.24 1.60
N ASP A 243 -5.98 9.93 0.51
CA ASP A 243 -5.37 9.67 -0.79
C ASP A 243 -4.73 10.96 -1.32
N ALA A 244 -5.49 12.07 -1.28
CA ALA A 244 -4.98 13.38 -1.65
C ALA A 244 -3.73 13.77 -0.83
N GLU A 245 -3.70 13.46 0.46
CA GLU A 245 -2.59 13.80 1.36
C GLU A 245 -1.35 12.94 1.10
N SER A 246 -1.54 11.65 0.80
CA SER A 246 -0.44 10.75 0.43
C SER A 246 0.19 11.18 -0.88
N ILE A 247 -0.64 11.54 -1.86
CA ILE A 247 -0.20 12.07 -3.15
C ILE A 247 0.49 13.44 -3.00
N ARG A 248 -0.05 14.33 -2.15
CA ARG A 248 0.58 15.62 -1.81
C ARG A 248 1.98 15.43 -1.23
N ARG A 249 2.15 14.47 -0.32
CA ARG A 249 3.46 14.14 0.28
C ARG A 249 4.46 13.65 -0.76
N MET A 250 4.02 12.84 -1.72
CA MET A 250 4.87 12.38 -2.82
C MET A 250 5.26 13.49 -3.79
N LEU A 251 4.39 14.47 -4.04
CA LEU A 251 4.71 15.64 -4.87
C LEU A 251 5.89 16.45 -4.29
N GLY A 252 6.01 16.53 -2.96
CA GLY A 252 7.12 17.23 -2.30
C GLY A 252 7.16 18.75 -2.54
N ILE A 253 6.08 19.34 -3.08
CA ILE A 253 6.02 20.76 -3.42
C ILE A 253 5.49 21.56 -2.24
N SER A 254 6.33 22.45 -1.72
CA SER A 254 5.96 23.41 -0.69
C SER A 254 4.80 24.31 -1.14
N GLY A 255 3.92 24.64 -0.19
CA GLY A 255 2.76 25.50 -0.47
C GLY A 255 1.59 24.79 -1.17
N THR A 256 1.58 23.46 -1.20
CA THR A 256 0.41 22.66 -1.60
C THR A 256 -0.35 22.15 -0.37
N PHE A 257 -1.67 22.07 -0.46
CA PHE A 257 -2.54 21.52 0.58
C PHE A 257 -3.74 20.79 -0.02
N VAL A 258 -4.31 19.85 0.73
CA VAL A 258 -5.54 19.18 0.33
C VAL A 258 -6.73 20.09 0.63
N ALA A 259 -7.48 20.43 -0.42
CA ALA A 259 -8.71 21.20 -0.33
C ALA A 259 -9.90 20.33 -0.70
N ARG A 260 -11.07 20.62 -0.12
CA ARG A 260 -12.32 20.05 -0.57
C ARG A 260 -12.75 20.77 -1.86
N MET A 261 -13.21 20.03 -2.86
CA MET A 261 -13.82 20.64 -4.04
C MET A 261 -15.24 21.06 -3.66
N ASP A 262 -15.51 22.36 -3.70
CA ASP A 262 -16.86 22.89 -3.59
C ASP A 262 -17.51 22.70 -4.97
N THR A 263 -18.42 21.72 -5.06
CA THR A 263 -19.28 21.47 -6.23
C THR A 263 -20.47 22.40 -6.24
#